data_AF-A0A2P7RKJ9-F1
#
_entry.id   AF-A0A2P7RKJ9-F1
#
_cell.length_a   1.000
_cell.length_b   1.000
_cell.length_c   1.000
_cell.angle_alpha   90.00
_cell.angle_beta   90.00
_cell.angle_gamma   90.00
#
_symmetry.space_group_name_H-M   'P 1'
#
loop_
_entity.id
_entity.type
_entity.pdbx_description
1 polymer ?
#
loop_
_entity_poly.entity_id
_entity_poly.type
_entity_poly.pdbx_seq_one_letter_code
_entity_poly.pdbx_strand_id
1 'polypeptide(L)'
;MTEKQNPHRGSTLDAFLGDEGLGDEAATIAVKRVIAWQLQEAMAEQKISKTDMAARMSTRRRQLSRVLNPDDGNVTLDTLQRAAKSFGPFTAPRIDLTNHASQE
;
A
#
# COMPACT_ATOMS: atom_id res chain seq x y z
N MET A 1 -29.67 15.20 7.31
CA MET A 1 -28.86 15.62 8.47
C MET A 1 -27.67 16.37 7.93
N THR A 2 -27.65 17.70 8.03
CA THR A 2 -26.54 18.53 7.54
C THR A 2 -25.44 18.54 8.59
N GLU A 3 -24.29 17.96 8.28
CA GLU A 3 -23.12 18.00 9.16
C GLU A 3 -22.73 19.46 9.43
N LYS A 4 -22.67 19.80 10.72
CA LYS A 4 -22.22 21.10 11.22
C LYS A 4 -20.75 21.24 10.86
N GLN A 5 -20.40 22.12 9.92
CA GLN A 5 -19.02 22.30 9.50
C GLN A 5 -18.17 22.80 10.67
N ASN A 6 -17.14 22.03 11.03
CA ASN A 6 -16.20 22.39 12.09
C ASN A 6 -15.32 23.55 11.57
N PRO A 7 -15.28 24.71 12.25
CA PRO A 7 -14.54 25.89 11.81
C PRO A 7 -13.00 25.68 11.74
N HIS A 8 -12.50 24.61 12.35
CA HIS A 8 -11.08 24.22 12.27
C HIS A 8 -10.81 23.13 11.21
N ARG A 9 -11.82 22.72 10.44
CA ARG A 9 -11.66 21.74 9.36
C ARG A 9 -11.15 22.45 8.12
N GLY A 10 -9.87 22.27 7.82
CA GLY A 10 -9.23 22.74 6.59
C GLY A 10 -9.65 21.94 5.35
N SER A 11 -8.95 22.19 4.24
CA SER A 11 -9.11 21.43 3.00
C SER A 11 -8.80 19.94 3.21
N THR A 12 -9.34 19.10 2.32
CA THR A 12 -9.02 17.67 2.31
C THR A 12 -7.55 17.44 1.95
N LEU A 13 -6.97 16.33 2.41
CA LEU A 13 -5.62 15.92 2.04
C LEU A 13 -5.43 15.87 0.51
N ASP A 14 -6.41 15.36 -0.23
CA ASP A 14 -6.35 15.27 -1.70
C ASP A 14 -6.27 16.65 -2.35
N ALA A 15 -7.07 17.61 -1.88
CA ALA A 15 -7.01 18.99 -2.33
C ALA A 15 -5.65 19.63 -2.02
N PHE A 16 -5.13 19.45 -0.80
CA PHE A 16 -3.80 19.93 -0.43
C PHE A 16 -2.69 19.32 -1.30
N LEU A 17 -2.68 17.99 -1.49
CA LEU A 17 -1.68 17.32 -2.32
C LEU A 17 -1.80 17.68 -3.81
N GLY A 18 -3.00 17.99 -4.28
CA GLY A 18 -3.24 18.52 -5.61
C GLY A 18 -2.68 19.93 -5.79
N ASP A 19 -2.93 20.81 -4.83
CA ASP A 19 -2.45 22.20 -4.84
C ASP A 19 -0.91 22.26 -4.78
N GLU A 20 -0.28 21.36 -4.02
CA GLU A 20 1.19 21.25 -3.91
C GLU A 20 1.83 20.50 -5.11
N GLY A 21 1.04 19.93 -6.02
CA GLY A 21 1.55 19.12 -7.14
C GLY A 21 2.20 17.79 -6.71
N LEU A 22 1.94 17.34 -5.49
CA LEU A 22 2.54 16.13 -4.88
C LEU A 22 1.64 14.89 -4.99
N GLY A 23 0.40 15.04 -5.47
CA GLY A 23 -0.59 13.96 -5.54
C GLY A 23 -0.08 12.67 -6.20
N ASP A 24 0.54 12.78 -7.37
CA ASP A 24 1.02 11.62 -8.14
C ASP A 24 2.19 10.91 -7.45
N GLU A 25 3.11 11.67 -6.86
CA GLU A 25 4.24 11.11 -6.10
C GLU A 25 3.75 10.41 -4.82
N ALA A 26 2.87 11.07 -4.06
CA ALA A 26 2.28 10.51 -2.86
C ALA A 26 1.50 9.22 -3.17
N ALA A 27 0.70 9.21 -4.24
CA ALA A 27 -0.01 8.02 -4.70
C ALA A 27 0.95 6.90 -5.08
N THR A 28 2.02 7.21 -5.81
CA THR A 28 3.04 6.23 -6.21
C THR A 28 3.72 5.60 -4.99
N ILE A 29 4.11 6.41 -4.01
CA ILE A 29 4.71 5.93 -2.75
C ILE A 29 3.72 5.07 -1.97
N ALA A 30 2.46 5.51 -1.86
CA ALA A 30 1.41 4.78 -1.17
C ALA A 30 1.19 3.39 -1.77
N VAL A 31 1.07 3.28 -3.09
CA VAL A 31 0.89 2.00 -3.80
C VAL A 31 2.06 1.05 -3.54
N LYS A 32 3.31 1.54 -3.59
CA LYS A 32 4.50 0.72 -3.28
C LYS A 32 4.44 0.16 -1.86
N ARG A 33 4.13 1.00 -0.87
CA ARG A 33 4.06 0.61 0.54
C ARG A 33 2.95 -0.41 0.80
N VAL A 34 1.77 -0.20 0.23
CA VAL A 34 0.63 -1.13 0.37
C VAL A 34 0.99 -2.50 -0.21
N ILE A 35 1.60 -2.56 -1.38
CA ILE A 35 1.98 -3.84 -2.02
C ILE A 35 3.07 -4.55 -1.21
N ALA A 36 4.09 -3.82 -0.73
CA ALA A 36 5.14 -4.38 0.12
C ALA A 36 4.56 -5.00 1.40
N TRP A 37 3.66 -4.28 2.06
CA TRP A 37 2.99 -4.75 3.26
C TRP A 37 2.11 -5.97 2.99
N GLN A 38 1.29 -5.96 1.93
CA GLN A 38 0.46 -7.12 1.55
C GLN A 38 1.29 -8.39 1.29
N LEU A 39 2.44 -8.22 0.63
CA LEU A 39 3.39 -9.31 0.40
C LEU A 39 3.95 -9.88 1.71
N GLN A 40 4.29 -9.02 2.66
CA GLN A 40 4.81 -9.42 3.97
C GLN A 40 3.75 -10.16 4.79
N GLU A 41 2.52 -9.63 4.82
CA GLU A 41 1.38 -10.28 5.49
C GLU A 41 1.10 -11.65 4.90
N ALA A 42 1.02 -11.76 3.56
CA ALA A 42 0.79 -13.03 2.89
C ALA A 42 1.90 -14.06 3.16
N MET A 43 3.16 -13.61 3.27
CA MET A 43 4.28 -14.48 3.67
C MET A 43 4.12 -14.97 5.11
N ALA A 44 3.70 -14.10 6.03
CA ALA A 44 3.49 -14.41 7.44
C ALA A 44 2.32 -15.37 7.64
N GLU A 45 1.15 -15.09 7.03
CA GLU A 45 -0.06 -15.90 7.10
C GLU A 45 0.17 -17.32 6.59
N GLN A 46 0.85 -17.44 5.44
CA GLN A 46 1.10 -18.72 4.78
C GLN A 46 2.37 -19.40 5.29
N LYS A 47 3.13 -18.74 6.18
CA LYS A 47 4.42 -19.21 6.73
C LYS A 47 5.43 -19.60 5.65
N ILE A 48 5.50 -18.83 4.57
CA ILE A 48 6.39 -19.09 3.44
C ILE A 48 7.59 -18.15 3.45
N SER A 49 8.72 -18.65 2.96
CA SER A 49 9.94 -17.85 2.90
C SER A 49 9.90 -16.83 1.76
N LYS A 50 10.83 -15.88 1.80
CA LYS A 50 11.05 -14.94 0.69
C LYS A 50 11.41 -15.64 -0.62
N THR A 51 12.08 -16.78 -0.55
CA THR A 51 12.43 -17.56 -1.74
C THR A 51 11.18 -18.19 -2.35
N ASP A 52 10.28 -18.73 -1.52
CA ASP A 52 9.03 -19.34 -1.96
C ASP A 52 8.10 -18.31 -2.57
N MET A 53 7.98 -17.14 -1.94
CA MET A 53 7.20 -16.03 -2.48
C MET A 53 7.73 -15.55 -3.83
N ALA A 54 9.05 -15.45 -3.97
CA ALA A 54 9.67 -15.07 -5.24
C ALA A 54 9.36 -16.09 -6.34
N ALA A 55 9.38 -17.38 -6.02
CA ALA A 55 9.00 -18.44 -6.96
C ALA A 55 7.53 -18.31 -7.40
N ARG A 56 6.60 -18.05 -6.47
CA ARG A 56 5.17 -17.84 -6.79
C ARG A 56 4.93 -16.61 -7.67
N MET A 57 5.68 -15.54 -7.45
CA MET A 57 5.63 -14.33 -8.28
C MET A 57 6.37 -14.48 -9.62
N SER A 58 6.98 -15.63 -9.91
CA SER A 58 7.85 -15.82 -11.07
C SER A 58 8.95 -14.75 -11.16
N THR A 59 9.58 -14.45 -10.02
CA THR A 59 10.62 -13.43 -9.89
C THR A 59 11.85 -13.96 -9.15
N ARG A 60 12.96 -13.22 -9.19
CA ARG A 60 14.16 -13.55 -8.41
C ARG A 60 14.03 -13.01 -6.98
N ARG A 61 14.58 -13.72 -5.99
CA ARG A 61 14.63 -13.27 -4.58
C ARG A 61 15.11 -11.83 -4.41
N ARG A 62 16.15 -11.42 -5.15
CA ARG A 62 16.69 -10.05 -5.11
C ARG A 62 15.70 -9.01 -5.65
N GLN A 63 14.94 -9.33 -6.69
CA GLN A 63 13.90 -8.43 -7.22
C GLN A 63 12.75 -8.32 -6.23
N LEU A 64 12.30 -9.44 -5.65
CA LEU A 64 11.34 -9.42 -4.55
C LEU A 64 11.85 -8.59 -3.36
N SER A 65 13.15 -8.66 -3.02
CA SER A 65 13.70 -7.82 -1.95
C SER A 65 13.47 -6.33 -2.13
N ARG A 66 13.48 -5.85 -3.37
CA ARG A 66 13.21 -4.44 -3.70
C ARG A 66 11.72 -4.12 -3.62
N VAL A 67 10.86 -5.07 -3.97
CA VAL A 67 9.41 -4.89 -3.82
C VAL A 67 9.02 -4.82 -2.34
N LEU A 68 9.63 -5.65 -1.49
CA LEU A 68 9.39 -5.64 -0.04
C LEU A 68 10.02 -4.43 0.67
N ASN A 69 10.87 -3.66 -0.01
CA ASN A 69 11.51 -2.48 0.55
C ASN A 69 11.08 -1.25 -0.27
N PRO A 70 9.97 -0.59 0.09
CA PRO A 70 9.37 0.47 -0.73
C PRO A 70 10.29 1.70 -0.88
N ASP A 71 11.29 1.86 0.00
CA ASP A 71 12.28 2.93 -0.05
C ASP A 71 13.53 2.56 -0.87
N ASP A 72 13.72 1.27 -1.21
CA ASP A 72 14.92 0.75 -1.87
C ASP A 72 14.61 0.25 -3.28
N GLY A 73 14.50 1.22 -4.19
CA GLY A 73 14.67 1.01 -5.62
C GLY A 73 13.41 1.21 -6.49
N ASN A 74 13.66 1.12 -7.81
CA ASN A 74 12.62 1.19 -8.82
C ASN A 74 11.90 -0.16 -8.93
N VAL A 75 10.59 -0.15 -8.65
CA VAL A 75 9.69 -1.28 -8.90
C VAL A 75 8.95 -1.01 -10.20
N THR A 76 8.99 -1.94 -11.14
CA THR A 76 8.32 -1.79 -12.45
C THR A 76 6.85 -2.17 -12.35
N LEU A 77 6.03 -1.63 -13.25
CA LEU A 77 4.60 -1.99 -13.37
C LEU A 77 4.41 -3.52 -13.55
N ASP A 78 5.25 -4.18 -14.34
CA ASP A 78 5.24 -5.65 -14.48
C ASP A 78 5.44 -6.36 -13.13
N THR A 79 6.33 -5.83 -12.28
CA THR A 79 6.57 -6.40 -10.94
C THR A 79 5.35 -6.23 -10.04
N LEU A 80 4.69 -5.06 -10.07
CA LEU A 80 3.46 -4.81 -9.34
C LEU A 80 2.31 -5.70 -9.83
N GLN A 81 2.20 -5.91 -11.15
CA GLN A 81 1.18 -6.77 -11.74
C GLN A 81 1.38 -8.24 -11.34
N ARG A 82 2.62 -8.71 -11.27
CA ARG A 82 2.94 -10.07 -10.77
C ARG A 82 2.59 -10.21 -9.29
N ALA A 83 2.86 -9.19 -8.47
CA ALA A 83 2.46 -9.16 -7.07
C ALA A 83 0.92 -9.25 -6.94
N ALA A 84 0.18 -8.40 -7.67
CA ALA A 84 -1.27 -8.41 -7.66
C ALA A 84 -1.89 -9.74 -8.14
N LYS A 85 -1.19 -10.53 -8.96
CA LYS A 85 -1.62 -11.88 -9.38
C LYS A 85 -1.26 -12.97 -8.37
N SER A 86 -0.22 -12.78 -7.55
CA SER A 86 0.20 -13.77 -6.56
C SER A 86 -0.63 -13.72 -5.27
N PHE A 87 -1.24 -12.58 -5.00
CA PHE A 87 -2.30 -12.43 -3.98
C PHE A 87 -3.64 -12.46 -4.72
N GLY A 88 -4.72 -12.86 -4.04
CA GLY A 88 -6.06 -12.82 -4.61
C GLY A 88 -6.47 -11.40 -5.06
N PRO A 89 -7.71 -11.21 -5.55
CA PRO A 89 -8.19 -9.89 -5.97
C PRO A 89 -7.86 -8.84 -4.92
N PHE A 90 -7.44 -7.64 -5.38
CA PHE A 90 -7.16 -6.45 -4.58
C PHE A 90 -8.42 -6.07 -3.80
N THR A 91 -8.65 -6.77 -2.71
CA THR A 91 -9.48 -6.31 -1.62
C THR A 91 -8.55 -5.34 -0.94
N ALA A 92 -8.82 -4.05 -1.13
CA ALA A 92 -8.15 -3.02 -0.36
C ALA A 92 -8.13 -3.53 1.09
N PRO A 93 -6.97 -3.61 1.75
CA PRO A 93 -6.98 -3.87 3.18
C PRO A 93 -7.97 -2.87 3.75
N ARG A 94 -8.92 -3.37 4.55
CA ARG A 94 -9.73 -2.48 5.37
C ARG A 94 -8.75 -1.82 6.34
N ILE A 95 -8.09 -0.76 5.87
CA ILE A 95 -7.46 0.20 6.75
C ILE A 95 -8.66 0.86 7.39
N ASP A 96 -9.05 0.33 8.54
CA ASP A 96 -10.03 0.96 9.39
C ASP A 96 -9.37 2.25 9.92
N LEU A 97 -9.49 3.31 9.13
CA LEU A 97 -9.10 4.67 9.53
C LEU A 97 -10.07 5.25 10.57
N THR A 98 -11.07 4.48 11.01
CA THR A 98 -11.88 4.80 12.19
C THR A 98 -11.06 4.44 13.44
N ASN A 99 -9.94 5.15 13.63
CA ASN A 99 -9.29 5.17 14.92
C ASN A 99 -10.29 5.68 15.97
N HIS A 100 -10.65 4.75 16.85
CA HIS A 100 -11.28 4.86 18.15
C HIS A 100 -11.23 6.25 18.82
N ALA A 101 -12.21 7.10 18.53
CA ALA A 101 -12.65 8.16 19.42
C ALA A 101 -13.95 7.73 20.10
N SER A 102 -13.92 6.59 20.80
CA SER A 102 -15.02 6.10 21.65
C SER A 102 -14.47 5.03 22.60
N GLN A 103 -13.72 5.49 23.60
CA GLN A 103 -13.56 4.97 24.97
C GLN A 103 -12.68 6.06 25.64
N GLU A 104 -13.04 6.86 26.64
CA GLU A 104 -14.13 6.95 27.62
C GLU A 104 -14.52 8.42 27.81
#